data_AF-A0A2G1QS27-F1
#
_entry.id   AF-A0A2G1QS27-F1
#
_cell.length_a   1.000
_cell.length_b   1.000
_cell.length_c   1.000
_cell.angle_alpha   90.00
_cell.angle_beta   90.00
_cell.angle_gamma   90.00
#
_symmetry.space_group_name_H-M   'P 1'
#
loop_
_entity.id
_entity.type
_entity.pdbx_description
1 polymer ?
#
loop_
_entity_poly.entity_id
_entity_poly.type
_entity_poly.pdbx_seq_one_letter_code
_entity_poly.pdbx_strand_id
1 'polypeptide(L)'
;MTMFDWKRWVWPAILSTVLLTVLAVWVRVSPVESDLAAKVAHALGKDHWATVRYNARDVVLSGVAPDEEARAETLRQVASAYGVRTVVDETTLADLADPYRFSATKNADGITLSGHFPQRAAHLAVVDAAAAQFPGLKITDAMTLARGAPESYTAQAEFAMEKLAELAHGEAVAQAGSFSLKGTAADIDAYEALVGLGATVLPAGLTAGVIAVEPAPVEGDYVLSAMKDGDAVLLEGFAPTPAARDAMVATMSGQAPGAQVDNRLRIGAGAPQAFPAFAGQALQALAQLRRGRMVLTGSSLQFSGLAADEATKARAEAALKAAPDGLEIASSEIVLPEPPWSWQATTDGNGLALSGAVPDEAAGQRLAARAARMVGPGNVRDAQKPGKGAPDGFEAAAVAAMQALVRMAAGEVAFSSGAVTLKGEARSMTEPDALAASLRAALPEGLSLASSVEPAPAAAAGPLQAEACQQGFDAILGGNRIYFDTGSASLDADSLGMIDRLAGVAIRCTTSAIEVAGHTDSDGDDQQNMALSEARAGAVVEALVRAGVPASRMTAVGYGETAPVAPDDTPENKARNRRIEFRVTGQQEE
;
A
#
# COMPACT_ATOMS: atom_id res chain seq x y z
N MET A 1 -9.14 41.61 136.18
CA MET A 1 -8.74 41.67 134.75
C MET A 1 -8.24 40.29 134.34
N THR A 2 -9.13 39.45 133.82
CA THR A 2 -8.77 38.14 133.24
C THR A 2 -8.20 38.38 131.84
N MET A 3 -6.90 38.13 131.66
CA MET A 3 -6.25 38.15 130.35
C MET A 3 -6.91 37.11 129.45
N PHE A 4 -7.52 37.59 128.37
CA PHE A 4 -8.13 36.77 127.33
C PHE A 4 -7.01 36.01 126.60
N ASP A 5 -6.96 34.68 126.78
CA ASP A 5 -5.95 33.81 126.19
C ASP A 5 -6.25 33.58 124.70
N TRP A 6 -5.92 34.60 123.89
CA TRP A 6 -6.17 34.64 122.44
C TRP A 6 -5.54 33.45 121.68
N LYS A 7 -4.47 32.86 122.23
CA LYS A 7 -3.77 31.72 121.63
C LYS A 7 -4.63 30.46 121.54
N ARG A 8 -5.62 30.29 122.44
CA ARG A 8 -6.54 29.15 122.46
C ARG A 8 -7.52 29.12 121.28
N TRP A 9 -7.77 30.27 120.65
CA TRP A 9 -8.67 30.42 119.50
C TRP A 9 -7.91 30.53 118.18
N VAL A 10 -6.67 31.04 118.21
CA VAL A 10 -5.85 31.23 116.99
C VAL A 10 -5.35 29.91 116.40
N TRP A 11 -4.87 28.98 117.21
CA TRP A 11 -4.37 27.70 116.67
C TRP A 11 -5.44 26.84 115.99
N PRO A 12 -6.65 26.66 116.55
CA PRO A 12 -7.75 25.98 115.87
C PRO A 12 -8.21 26.71 114.62
N ALA A 13 -8.27 28.04 114.63
CA ALA A 13 -8.63 28.86 113.48
C ALA A 13 -7.59 28.73 112.34
N ILE A 14 -6.28 28.74 112.66
CA ILE A 14 -5.22 28.50 111.66
C ILE A 14 -5.34 27.09 111.10
N LEU A 15 -5.50 26.07 111.96
CA LEU A 15 -5.54 24.67 111.51
C LEU A 15 -6.76 24.38 110.63
N SER A 16 -7.93 24.91 111.02
CA SER A 16 -9.16 24.80 110.23
C SER A 16 -9.10 25.63 108.96
N THR A 17 -8.47 26.80 108.96
CA THR A 17 -8.21 27.56 107.73
C THR A 17 -7.30 26.77 106.80
N VAL A 18 -6.18 26.22 107.29
CA VAL A 18 -5.27 25.40 106.48
C VAL A 18 -6.01 24.17 105.92
N LEU A 19 -6.78 23.46 106.75
CA LEU A 19 -7.56 22.29 106.31
C LEU A 19 -8.62 22.66 105.27
N LEU A 20 -9.38 23.74 105.49
CA LEU A 20 -10.37 24.24 104.53
C LEU A 20 -9.71 24.76 103.25
N THR A 21 -8.50 25.32 103.34
CA THR A 21 -7.74 25.77 102.17
C THR A 21 -7.23 24.58 101.37
N VAL A 22 -6.70 23.54 102.03
CA VAL A 22 -6.28 22.28 101.38
C VAL A 22 -7.48 21.57 100.75
N LEU A 23 -8.62 21.50 101.45
CA LEU A 23 -9.86 20.92 100.94
C LEU A 23 -10.42 21.74 99.76
N ALA A 24 -10.39 23.07 99.83
CA ALA A 24 -10.83 23.94 98.75
C ALA A 24 -9.93 23.83 97.52
N VAL A 25 -8.61 23.73 97.71
CA VAL A 25 -7.65 23.45 96.62
C VAL A 25 -7.97 22.08 96.01
N TRP A 26 -8.15 21.04 96.83
CA TRP A 26 -8.44 19.69 96.35
C TRP A 26 -9.77 19.60 95.58
N VAL A 27 -10.82 20.27 96.05
CA VAL A 27 -12.15 20.31 95.39
C VAL A 27 -12.13 21.15 94.10
N ARG A 28 -11.22 22.14 93.98
CA ARG A 28 -11.15 23.02 92.81
C ARG A 28 -10.13 22.63 91.74
N VAL A 29 -9.23 21.67 92.00
CA VAL A 29 -8.24 21.21 91.01
C VAL A 29 -8.91 20.62 89.77
N SER A 30 -9.86 19.69 89.91
CA SER A 30 -10.51 19.06 88.73
C SER A 30 -11.36 20.02 87.88
N PRO A 31 -12.12 20.97 88.45
CA PRO A 31 -12.78 22.03 87.68
C PRO A 31 -11.81 22.96 86.93
N VAL A 32 -10.66 23.30 87.52
CA VAL A 32 -9.65 24.15 86.89
C VAL A 32 -8.97 23.44 85.72
N GLU A 33 -8.63 22.17 85.89
CA GLU A 33 -8.03 21.36 84.81
C GLU A 33 -9.02 21.16 83.65
N SER A 34 -10.30 20.95 83.93
CA SER A 34 -11.34 20.78 82.91
C SER A 34 -11.60 22.07 82.11
N ASP A 35 -11.64 23.22 82.79
CA ASP A 35 -11.77 24.54 82.16
C ASP A 35 -10.52 24.89 81.33
N LEU A 36 -9.33 24.60 81.87
CA LEU A 36 -8.06 24.78 81.16
C LEU A 36 -8.00 23.88 79.92
N ALA A 37 -8.46 22.64 80.03
CA ALA A 37 -8.50 21.70 78.92
C ALA A 37 -9.43 22.18 77.80
N ALA A 38 -10.60 22.73 78.11
CA ALA A 38 -11.50 23.30 77.11
C ALA A 38 -10.87 24.51 76.38
N LYS A 39 -10.16 25.37 77.11
CA LYS A 39 -9.49 26.56 76.55
C LYS A 39 -8.29 26.20 75.67
N VAL A 40 -7.45 25.27 76.11
CA VAL A 40 -6.31 24.79 75.33
C VAL A 40 -6.78 24.01 74.10
N ALA A 41 -7.80 23.16 74.23
CA ALA A 41 -8.40 22.48 73.08
C ALA A 41 -9.03 23.46 72.07
N HIS A 42 -9.64 24.55 72.55
CA HIS A 42 -10.14 25.60 71.65
C HIS A 42 -8.99 26.33 70.93
N ALA A 43 -7.87 26.61 71.62
CA ALA A 43 -6.71 27.27 71.04
C ALA A 43 -5.98 26.41 70.00
N LEU A 44 -5.86 25.10 70.25
CA LEU A 44 -5.19 24.16 69.34
C LEU A 44 -6.06 23.69 68.17
N GLY A 45 -7.38 23.84 68.27
CA GLY A 45 -8.32 23.30 67.29
C GLY A 45 -8.46 21.78 67.37
N LYS A 46 -9.13 21.17 66.39
CA LYS A 46 -9.44 19.72 66.40
C LYS A 46 -8.33 18.83 65.82
N ASP A 47 -7.45 19.39 64.98
CA ASP A 47 -6.50 18.64 64.16
C ASP A 47 -5.04 19.01 64.50
N HIS A 48 -4.67 18.93 65.77
CA HIS A 48 -3.30 19.15 66.24
C HIS A 48 -2.51 17.84 66.41
N TRP A 49 -1.18 17.90 66.25
CA TRP A 49 -0.29 16.74 66.35
C TRP A 49 0.09 16.39 67.80
N ALA A 50 -0.02 17.35 68.72
CA ALA A 50 0.45 17.19 70.09
C ALA A 50 -0.56 16.49 71.00
N THR A 51 -0.08 15.73 71.98
CA THR A 51 -0.88 15.25 73.11
C THR A 51 -0.71 16.20 74.28
N VAL A 52 -1.82 16.59 74.89
CA VAL A 52 -1.83 17.57 75.98
C VAL A 52 -2.21 16.88 77.28
N ARG A 53 -1.37 17.01 78.32
CA ARG A 53 -1.64 16.57 79.68
C ARG A 53 -1.63 17.75 80.63
N TYR A 54 -2.50 17.73 81.64
CA TYR A 54 -2.68 18.83 82.57
C TYR A 54 -2.21 18.42 83.97
N ASN A 55 -1.52 19.33 84.65
CA ASN A 55 -1.20 19.22 86.07
C ASN A 55 -1.51 20.55 86.74
N ALA A 56 -2.71 20.66 87.31
CA ALA A 56 -3.32 21.89 87.79
C ALA A 56 -3.34 23.01 86.72
N ARG A 57 -2.36 23.93 86.76
CA ARG A 57 -2.23 25.06 85.81
C ARG A 57 -1.05 24.92 84.85
N ASP A 58 -0.30 23.84 84.97
CA ASP A 58 0.81 23.53 84.08
C ASP A 58 0.33 22.56 83.00
N VAL A 59 0.82 22.77 81.78
CA VAL A 59 0.47 21.96 80.62
C VAL A 59 1.71 21.24 80.15
N VAL A 60 1.66 19.92 80.08
CA VAL A 60 2.71 19.08 79.50
C VAL A 60 2.30 18.73 78.07
N LEU A 61 3.13 19.15 77.11
CA LEU A 61 2.95 18.86 75.70
C LEU A 61 3.89 17.73 75.30
N SER A 62 3.37 16.67 74.71
CA SER A 62 4.17 15.52 74.23
C SER A 62 3.73 15.11 72.83
N GLY A 63 4.58 14.44 72.05
CA GLY A 63 4.26 13.98 70.70
C GLY A 63 5.32 14.39 69.68
N VAL A 64 5.10 14.02 68.42
CA VAL A 64 6.06 14.24 67.34
C VAL A 64 5.57 15.38 66.45
N ALA A 65 6.30 16.50 66.45
CA ALA A 65 6.00 17.67 65.62
C ALA A 65 6.46 17.45 64.18
N PRO A 66 5.66 17.85 63.17
CA PRO A 66 6.02 17.69 61.77
C PRO A 66 7.25 18.51 61.39
N ASP A 67 7.38 19.73 61.92
CA ASP A 67 8.52 20.62 61.73
C ASP A 67 8.71 21.56 62.94
N GLU A 68 9.78 22.37 62.90
CA GLU A 68 10.12 23.31 63.98
C GLU A 68 9.09 24.43 64.13
N GLU A 69 8.47 24.86 63.02
CA GLU A 69 7.52 25.96 62.99
C GLU A 69 6.19 25.55 63.64
N ALA A 70 5.66 24.39 63.26
CA ALA A 70 4.47 23.77 63.85
C ALA A 70 4.68 23.48 65.34
N ARG A 71 5.90 23.07 65.73
CA ARG A 71 6.28 22.91 67.14
C ARG A 71 6.18 24.23 67.89
N ALA A 72 6.86 25.25 67.37
CA ALA A 72 6.89 26.58 67.98
C ALA A 72 5.50 27.24 68.03
N GLU A 73 4.70 27.11 66.98
CA GLU A 73 3.32 27.61 66.93
C GLU A 73 2.43 26.93 67.97
N THR A 74 2.48 25.59 68.07
CA THR A 74 1.70 24.84 69.06
C THR A 74 2.08 25.24 70.48
N LEU A 75 3.38 25.37 70.78
CA LEU A 75 3.86 25.84 72.08
C LEU A 75 3.39 27.27 72.38
N ARG A 76 3.41 28.17 71.39
CA ARG A 76 2.90 29.55 71.52
C ARG A 76 1.39 29.58 71.76
N GLN A 77 0.61 28.78 71.04
CA GLN A 77 -0.84 28.68 71.20
C GLN A 77 -1.22 28.18 72.60
N VAL A 78 -0.53 27.14 73.10
CA VAL A 78 -0.75 26.63 74.46
C VAL A 78 -0.31 27.66 75.50
N ALA A 79 0.86 28.29 75.34
CA ALA A 79 1.37 29.26 76.29
C ALA A 79 0.52 30.54 76.39
N SER A 80 -0.15 30.91 75.30
CA SER A 80 -1.05 32.08 75.25
C SER A 80 -2.48 31.79 75.72
N ALA A 81 -2.84 30.52 75.94
CA ALA A 81 -4.15 30.13 76.43
C ALA A 81 -4.38 30.66 77.86
N TYR A 82 -5.47 31.39 78.06
CA TYR A 82 -5.80 32.01 79.34
C TYR A 82 -5.91 30.97 80.47
N GLY A 83 -5.09 31.14 81.51
CA GLY A 83 -5.08 30.27 82.69
C GLY A 83 -3.84 29.36 82.79
N VAL A 84 -3.14 29.12 81.68
CA VAL A 84 -1.87 28.38 81.64
C VAL A 84 -0.80 29.17 82.40
N ARG A 85 -0.06 28.47 83.27
CA ARG A 85 1.06 29.05 84.04
C ARG A 85 2.40 28.76 83.39
N THR A 86 2.64 27.49 83.08
CA THR A 86 3.89 27.01 82.47
C THR A 86 3.56 25.91 81.47
N VAL A 87 4.28 25.89 80.35
CA VAL A 87 4.26 24.79 79.39
C VAL A 87 5.54 23.98 79.53
N VAL A 88 5.41 22.68 79.78
CA VAL A 88 6.52 21.73 79.77
C VAL A 88 6.54 21.06 78.40
N ASP A 89 7.61 21.27 77.66
CA ASP A 89 7.79 20.73 76.32
C ASP A 89 8.53 19.38 76.37
N GLU A 90 7.79 18.29 76.21
CA GLU A 90 8.27 16.92 76.03
C GLU A 90 8.10 16.45 74.57
N THR A 91 7.97 17.38 73.63
CA THR A 91 7.77 17.07 72.21
C THR A 91 9.10 16.79 71.51
N THR A 92 9.05 15.93 70.50
CA THR A 92 10.18 15.66 69.60
C THR A 92 9.84 16.12 68.19
N LEU A 93 10.84 16.28 67.34
CA LEU A 93 10.63 16.51 65.92
C LEU A 93 10.50 15.17 65.20
N ALA A 94 9.76 15.16 64.09
CA ALA A 94 9.78 14.03 63.16
C ALA A 94 11.20 13.78 62.62
N ASP A 95 11.48 12.57 62.17
CA ASP A 95 12.78 12.25 61.60
C ASP A 95 13.01 13.04 60.29
N LEU A 96 14.26 13.46 60.04
CA LEU A 96 14.64 14.10 58.79
C LEU A 96 14.87 13.04 57.71
N ALA A 97 14.05 13.06 56.66
CA ALA A 97 14.22 12.20 55.49
C ALA A 97 15.00 12.96 54.40
N ASP A 98 16.17 12.43 54.06
CA ASP A 98 16.99 12.88 52.93
C ASP A 98 17.58 11.66 52.20
N PRO A 99 17.17 11.36 50.95
CA PRO A 99 16.21 12.12 50.16
C PRO A 99 14.75 11.91 50.61
N TYR A 100 13.95 12.96 50.52
CA TYR A 100 12.50 12.85 50.73
C TYR A 100 11.85 12.09 49.58
N ARG A 101 10.98 11.12 49.90
CA ARG A 101 10.42 10.15 48.94
C ARG A 101 8.92 9.98 49.12
N PHE A 102 8.21 10.01 48.00
CA PHE A 102 6.86 9.47 47.84
C PHE A 102 6.88 8.36 46.78
N SER A 103 6.18 7.26 47.03
CA SER A 103 5.97 6.20 46.05
C SER A 103 4.54 5.68 46.11
N ALA A 104 3.99 5.42 44.94
CA ALA A 104 2.72 4.74 44.76
C ALA A 104 2.94 3.51 43.87
N THR A 105 2.51 2.34 44.32
CA THR A 105 2.57 1.08 43.57
C THR A 105 1.17 0.60 43.24
N LYS A 106 0.91 0.23 41.98
CA LYS A 106 -0.34 -0.34 41.48
C LYS A 106 -0.12 -1.79 41.10
N ASN A 107 -0.83 -2.69 41.75
CA ASN A 107 -0.84 -4.12 41.45
C ASN A 107 -2.30 -4.61 41.36
N ALA A 108 -2.49 -5.91 41.10
CA ALA A 108 -3.83 -6.52 41.03
C ALA A 108 -4.65 -6.36 42.33
N ASP A 109 -3.98 -6.28 43.49
CA ASP A 109 -4.62 -6.18 44.82
C ASP A 109 -5.00 -4.74 45.22
N GLY A 110 -4.62 -3.73 44.41
CA GLY A 110 -4.90 -2.32 44.66
C GLY A 110 -3.67 -1.42 44.64
N ILE A 111 -3.77 -0.27 45.31
CA ILE A 111 -2.74 0.77 45.37
C ILE A 111 -2.08 0.75 46.75
N THR A 112 -0.75 0.79 46.79
CA THR A 112 0.02 0.99 48.03
C THR A 112 0.76 2.31 47.98
N LEU A 113 0.48 3.19 48.94
CA LEU A 113 1.18 4.46 49.13
C LEU A 113 2.28 4.26 50.17
N SER A 114 3.51 4.67 49.86
CA SER A 114 4.69 4.44 50.72
C SER A 114 5.66 5.62 50.68
N GLY A 115 6.59 5.66 51.63
CA GLY A 115 7.54 6.75 51.80
C GLY A 115 7.08 7.68 52.91
N HIS A 116 7.16 8.98 52.67
CA HIS A 116 7.01 9.98 53.72
C HIS A 116 5.88 10.97 53.43
N PHE A 117 5.27 11.52 54.48
CA PHE A 117 4.37 12.68 54.41
C PHE A 117 4.78 13.77 55.41
N PRO A 118 4.63 15.07 55.05
CA PRO A 118 5.13 16.18 55.88
C PRO A 118 4.26 16.45 57.10
N GLN A 119 2.94 16.33 56.93
CA GLN A 119 1.96 16.64 57.96
C GLN A 119 0.63 15.94 57.67
N ARG A 120 -0.23 15.83 58.70
CA ARG A 120 -1.52 15.13 58.61
C ARG A 120 -2.44 15.66 57.52
N ALA A 121 -2.49 16.98 57.32
CA ALA A 121 -3.34 17.57 56.28
C ALA A 121 -2.89 17.16 54.86
N ALA A 122 -1.58 17.15 54.60
CA ALA A 122 -1.03 16.72 53.31
C ALA A 122 -1.19 15.20 53.11
N HIS A 123 -1.04 14.42 54.19
CA HIS A 123 -1.29 12.99 54.19
C HIS A 123 -2.72 12.64 53.79
N LEU A 124 -3.72 13.27 54.42
CA LEU A 124 -5.12 13.09 54.06
C LEU A 124 -5.41 13.51 52.62
N ALA A 125 -4.87 14.65 52.17
CA ALA A 125 -5.04 15.11 50.79
C ALA A 125 -4.51 14.08 49.77
N VAL A 126 -3.34 13.48 50.03
CA VAL A 126 -2.77 12.44 49.15
C VAL A 126 -3.59 11.15 49.18
N VAL A 127 -4.07 10.73 50.36
CA VAL A 127 -4.93 9.53 50.48
C VAL A 127 -6.28 9.74 49.78
N ASP A 128 -6.88 10.92 49.93
CA ASP A 128 -8.14 11.28 49.27
C ASP A 128 -7.95 11.37 47.75
N ALA A 129 -6.86 11.97 47.29
CA ALA A 129 -6.51 11.99 45.87
C ALA A 129 -6.30 10.58 45.30
N ALA A 130 -5.66 9.68 46.05
CA ALA A 130 -5.52 8.28 45.65
C ALA A 130 -6.90 7.59 45.52
N ALA A 131 -7.78 7.77 46.51
CA ALA A 131 -9.11 7.19 46.48
C ALA A 131 -9.96 7.73 45.31
N ALA A 132 -9.79 9.01 44.96
CA ALA A 132 -10.46 9.63 43.82
C ALA A 132 -9.92 9.13 42.47
N GLN A 133 -8.60 9.00 42.35
CA GLN A 133 -7.93 8.57 41.11
C GLN A 133 -8.16 7.08 40.81
N PHE A 134 -8.35 6.26 41.84
CA PHE A 134 -8.45 4.79 41.73
C PHE A 134 -9.76 4.25 42.30
N PRO A 135 -10.92 4.59 41.70
CA PRO A 135 -12.22 4.18 42.23
C PRO A 135 -12.35 2.66 42.23
N GLY A 136 -12.74 2.09 43.38
CA GLY A 136 -12.96 0.65 43.54
C GLY A 136 -11.70 -0.18 43.80
N LEU A 137 -10.50 0.41 43.76
CA LEU A 137 -9.28 -0.26 44.19
C LEU A 137 -9.05 -0.08 45.69
N LYS A 138 -8.50 -1.12 46.33
CA LYS A 138 -8.10 -1.04 47.74
C LYS A 138 -6.88 -0.13 47.86
N ILE A 139 -6.98 0.91 48.69
CA ILE A 139 -5.85 1.78 49.04
C ILE A 139 -5.22 1.28 50.33
N THR A 140 -3.93 0.95 50.28
CA THR A 140 -3.10 0.60 51.44
C THR A 140 -2.14 1.73 51.72
N ASP A 141 -2.29 2.37 52.88
CA ASP A 141 -1.43 3.46 53.32
C ASP A 141 -0.31 2.93 54.23
N ALA A 142 0.93 3.03 53.75
CA ALA A 142 2.15 2.65 54.44
C ALA A 142 3.13 3.83 54.55
N MET A 143 2.64 5.06 54.45
CA MET A 143 3.47 6.26 54.56
C MET A 143 3.79 6.58 56.03
N THR A 144 4.92 7.25 56.28
CA THR A 144 5.35 7.67 57.62
C THR A 144 5.57 9.17 57.73
N LEU A 145 5.34 9.75 58.90
CA LEU A 145 5.59 11.17 59.15
C LEU A 145 7.10 11.45 59.14
N ALA A 146 7.56 12.36 58.29
CA ALA A 146 8.95 12.81 58.28
C ALA A 146 9.07 14.27 57.79
N ARG A 147 10.13 14.96 58.23
CA ARG A 147 10.51 16.30 57.78
C ARG A 147 11.48 16.25 56.60
N GLY A 148 11.57 17.37 55.87
CA GLY A 148 12.39 17.49 54.66
C GLY A 148 11.60 17.45 53.34
N ALA A 149 10.26 17.56 53.40
CA ALA A 149 9.42 17.55 52.22
C ALA A 149 9.66 18.79 51.34
N PRO A 150 9.59 18.67 50.01
CA PRO A 150 9.55 19.83 49.14
C PRO A 150 8.24 20.59 49.31
N GLU A 151 8.25 21.91 49.05
CA GLU A 151 7.04 22.74 49.10
C GLU A 151 5.93 22.22 48.16
N SER A 152 6.31 21.63 47.04
CA SER A 152 5.39 21.07 46.04
C SER A 152 4.99 19.61 46.28
N TYR A 153 5.22 19.06 47.49
CA TYR A 153 4.99 17.64 47.81
C TYR A 153 3.64 17.10 47.32
N THR A 154 2.52 17.75 47.66
CA THR A 154 1.19 17.25 47.32
C THR A 154 1.00 17.17 45.80
N ALA A 155 1.45 18.19 45.07
CA ALA A 155 1.39 18.20 43.60
C ALA A 155 2.31 17.13 42.98
N GLN A 156 3.47 16.85 43.58
CA GLN A 156 4.34 15.75 43.14
C GLN A 156 3.68 14.38 43.37
N ALA A 157 3.00 14.19 44.49
CA ALA A 157 2.29 12.96 44.81
C ALA A 157 1.07 12.75 43.89
N GLU A 158 0.27 13.79 43.66
CA GLU A 158 -0.85 13.77 42.72
C GLU A 158 -0.39 13.44 41.30
N PHE A 159 0.65 14.10 40.81
CA PHE A 159 1.23 13.82 39.50
C PHE A 159 1.71 12.36 39.39
N ALA A 160 2.37 11.84 40.43
CA ALA A 160 2.81 10.45 40.43
C ALA A 160 1.63 9.46 40.36
N MET A 161 0.53 9.74 41.06
CA MET A 161 -0.69 8.92 41.00
C MET A 161 -1.42 9.04 39.66
N GLU A 162 -1.46 10.23 39.08
CA GLU A 162 -2.01 10.46 37.72
C GLU A 162 -1.28 9.57 36.72
N LYS A 163 0.06 9.58 36.71
CA LYS A 163 0.86 8.76 35.78
C LYS A 163 0.84 7.27 36.11
N LEU A 164 0.68 6.91 37.37
CA LEU A 164 0.45 5.52 37.77
C LEU A 164 -0.90 4.99 37.24
N ALA A 165 -1.90 5.85 37.07
CA ALA A 165 -3.20 5.44 36.52
C ALA A 165 -3.13 5.01 35.06
N GLU A 166 -2.18 5.56 34.30
CA GLU A 166 -1.87 5.18 32.91
C GLU A 166 -1.14 3.82 32.80
N LEU A 167 -0.74 3.20 33.93
CA LEU A 167 -0.17 1.86 33.96
C LEU A 167 -1.23 0.79 34.29
N ALA A 168 -1.13 -0.40 33.69
CA ALA A 168 -1.88 -1.57 34.14
C ALA A 168 -1.42 -2.00 35.55
N HIS A 169 -0.09 -2.05 35.73
CA HIS A 169 0.59 -2.30 36.99
C HIS A 169 1.98 -1.68 36.96
N GLY A 170 2.50 -1.26 38.13
CA GLY A 170 3.80 -0.59 38.21
C GLY A 170 4.00 0.23 39.46
N GLU A 171 5.03 1.07 39.43
CA GLU A 171 5.43 1.98 40.52
C GLU A 171 5.77 3.36 39.95
N ALA A 172 5.24 4.40 40.60
CA ALA A 172 5.59 5.79 40.38
C ALA A 172 6.29 6.34 41.64
N VAL A 173 7.43 7.00 41.45
CA VAL A 173 8.28 7.48 42.54
C VAL A 173 8.64 8.94 42.32
N ALA A 174 8.36 9.79 43.30
CA ALA A 174 8.86 11.15 43.39
C ALA A 174 9.89 11.23 44.51
N GLN A 175 11.16 11.49 44.17
CA GLN A 175 12.26 11.55 45.14
C GLN A 175 13.31 12.57 44.71
N ALA A 176 13.77 13.41 45.63
CA ALA A 176 14.86 14.38 45.40
C ALA A 176 14.67 15.25 44.13
N GLY A 177 13.43 15.68 43.86
CA GLY A 177 13.10 16.49 42.67
C GLY A 177 13.11 15.71 41.34
N SER A 178 13.17 14.39 41.39
CA SER A 178 13.08 13.50 40.23
C SER A 178 11.84 12.62 40.29
N PHE A 179 11.23 12.38 39.14
CA PHE A 179 10.11 11.45 38.94
C PHE A 179 10.56 10.23 38.16
N SER A 180 10.36 9.04 38.71
CA SER A 180 10.62 7.77 38.03
C SER A 180 9.35 6.94 37.94
N LEU A 181 9.22 6.19 36.86
CA LEU A 181 8.04 5.37 36.56
C LEU A 181 8.49 4.04 35.99
N LYS A 182 7.95 2.94 36.51
CA LYS A 182 8.24 1.59 36.01
C LYS A 182 6.97 0.75 35.99
N GLY A 183 6.75 -0.02 34.94
CA GLY A 183 5.62 -0.95 34.87
C GLY A 183 5.20 -1.24 33.44
N THR A 184 4.00 -1.80 33.28
CA THR A 184 3.39 -2.02 31.96
C THR A 184 2.27 -1.00 31.75
N ALA A 185 2.26 -0.35 30.59
CA ALA A 185 1.21 0.59 30.21
C ALA A 185 -0.18 -0.07 30.23
N ALA A 186 -1.21 0.70 30.54
CA ALA A 186 -2.59 0.23 30.53
C ALA A 186 -3.06 -0.13 29.11
N ASP A 187 -2.66 0.66 28.14
CA ASP A 187 -2.94 0.50 26.72
C ASP A 187 -1.81 1.11 25.87
N ILE A 188 -1.99 1.09 24.55
CA ILE A 188 -0.99 1.55 23.59
C ILE A 188 -0.87 3.08 23.58
N ASP A 189 -1.98 3.81 23.76
CA ASP A 189 -1.96 5.29 23.84
C ASP A 189 -1.24 5.76 25.11
N ALA A 190 -1.50 5.10 26.23
CA ALA A 190 -0.82 5.32 27.49
C ALA A 190 0.69 5.07 27.36
N TYR A 191 1.12 4.01 26.68
CA TYR A 191 2.55 3.75 26.45
C TYR A 191 3.22 4.93 25.71
N GLU A 192 2.61 5.42 24.63
CA GLU A 192 3.16 6.53 23.84
C GLU A 192 3.23 7.82 24.66
N ALA A 193 2.21 8.12 25.46
CA ALA A 193 2.19 9.28 26.35
C ALA A 193 3.28 9.20 27.43
N LEU A 194 3.42 8.04 28.08
CA LEU A 194 4.36 7.83 29.18
C LEU A 194 5.82 7.86 28.73
N VAL A 195 6.15 7.28 27.58
CA VAL A 195 7.52 7.35 27.03
C VAL A 195 7.89 8.79 26.64
N GLY A 196 6.91 9.62 26.27
CA GLY A 196 7.10 11.04 26.01
C GLY A 196 7.55 11.87 27.22
N LEU A 197 7.28 11.41 28.45
CA LEU A 197 7.61 12.15 29.68
C LEU A 197 9.10 12.45 29.82
N GLY A 198 9.96 11.51 29.38
CA GLY A 198 11.42 11.65 29.47
C GLY A 198 11.98 12.84 28.69
N ALA A 199 11.24 13.38 27.73
CA ALA A 199 11.66 14.50 26.88
C ALA A 199 11.13 15.87 27.34
N THR A 200 10.37 15.93 28.44
CA THR A 200 9.63 17.13 28.87
C THR A 200 10.00 17.60 30.27
N VAL A 201 9.77 18.89 30.54
CA VAL A 201 9.80 19.42 31.92
C VAL A 201 8.53 18.97 32.62
N LEU A 202 8.68 18.32 33.77
CA LEU A 202 7.54 17.78 34.51
C LEU A 202 6.96 18.83 35.48
N PRO A 203 5.67 18.70 35.85
CA PRO A 203 5.03 19.58 36.83
C PRO A 203 5.72 19.55 38.20
N ALA A 204 5.36 20.50 39.07
CA ALA A 204 5.79 20.55 40.47
C ALA A 204 7.31 20.62 40.69
N GLY A 205 8.07 21.07 39.68
CA GLY A 205 9.53 21.18 39.72
C GLY A 205 10.25 19.85 39.55
N LEU A 206 9.56 18.82 39.08
CA LEU A 206 10.14 17.50 38.85
C LEU A 206 10.96 17.46 37.56
N THR A 207 12.02 16.66 37.58
CA THR A 207 12.75 16.24 36.37
C THR A 207 12.51 14.76 36.13
N ALA A 208 12.50 14.34 34.85
CA ALA A 208 12.36 12.93 34.52
C ALA A 208 13.60 12.15 34.99
N GLY A 209 13.36 11.14 35.83
CA GLY A 209 14.33 10.13 36.23
C GLY A 209 14.27 8.91 35.31
N VAL A 210 14.19 7.72 35.89
CA VAL A 210 14.08 6.47 35.11
C VAL A 210 12.63 6.24 34.71
N ILE A 211 12.35 6.30 33.40
CA ILE A 211 11.07 5.92 32.81
C ILE A 211 11.25 4.57 32.10
N ALA A 212 10.87 3.49 32.79
CA ALA A 212 11.01 2.11 32.33
C ALA A 212 9.61 1.48 32.17
N VAL A 213 8.89 1.93 31.14
CA VAL A 213 7.54 1.45 30.82
C VAL A 213 7.61 0.42 29.71
N GLU A 214 6.96 -0.72 29.91
CA GLU A 214 6.75 -1.76 28.90
C GLU A 214 5.42 -1.52 28.16
N PRO A 215 5.36 -1.76 26.84
CA PRO A 215 4.14 -1.55 26.08
C PRO A 215 3.04 -2.55 26.45
N ALA A 216 1.79 -2.09 26.37
CA ALA A 216 0.63 -2.96 26.55
C ALA A 216 0.57 -4.04 25.45
N PRO A 217 0.10 -5.26 25.74
CA PRO A 217 -0.14 -6.26 24.72
C PRO A 217 -1.23 -5.79 23.76
N VAL A 218 -1.06 -6.04 22.46
CA VAL A 218 -2.10 -5.77 21.45
C VAL A 218 -3.31 -6.66 21.71
N GLU A 219 -4.50 -6.07 21.77
CA GLU A 219 -5.76 -6.83 21.82
C GLU A 219 -6.15 -7.32 20.43
N GLY A 220 -6.37 -8.64 20.29
CA GLY A 220 -6.75 -9.26 19.02
C GLY A 220 -5.56 -9.65 18.15
N ASP A 221 -5.71 -9.51 16.84
CA ASP A 221 -4.70 -9.96 15.87
C ASP A 221 -3.50 -9.00 15.82
N TYR A 222 -2.30 -9.56 15.92
CA TYR A 222 -1.07 -8.81 15.78
C TYR A 222 -0.73 -8.61 14.29
N VAL A 223 -1.00 -7.40 13.76
CA VAL A 223 -0.92 -7.10 12.32
C VAL A 223 0.15 -6.07 12.00
N LEU A 224 0.88 -6.32 10.91
CA LEU A 224 1.70 -5.34 10.19
C LEU A 224 1.21 -5.27 8.74
N SER A 225 0.94 -4.07 8.25
CA SER A 225 0.61 -3.81 6.85
C SER A 225 1.63 -2.84 6.26
N ALA A 226 2.07 -3.12 5.04
CA ALA A 226 2.91 -2.20 4.28
C ALA A 226 2.43 -2.09 2.84
N MET A 227 2.42 -0.87 2.32
CA MET A 227 2.07 -0.56 0.93
C MET A 227 3.14 0.29 0.30
N LYS A 228 3.52 -0.03 -0.94
CA LYS A 228 4.49 0.72 -1.74
C LYS A 228 3.84 1.12 -3.06
N ASP A 229 3.94 2.39 -3.41
CA ASP A 229 3.61 2.92 -4.73
C ASP A 229 4.71 3.86 -5.22
N GLY A 230 5.57 3.36 -6.12
CA GLY A 230 6.75 4.10 -6.54
C GLY A 230 7.66 4.35 -5.33
N ASP A 231 7.89 5.61 -5.00
CA ASP A 231 8.70 6.02 -3.85
C ASP A 231 7.87 6.21 -2.57
N ALA A 232 6.54 6.25 -2.67
CA ALA A 232 5.69 6.38 -1.48
C ALA A 232 5.56 5.02 -0.77
N VAL A 233 5.82 5.00 0.53
CA VAL A 233 5.67 3.81 1.39
C VAL A 233 4.80 4.17 2.58
N LEU A 234 3.79 3.34 2.86
CA LEU A 234 2.96 3.43 4.07
C LEU A 234 3.19 2.19 4.93
N LEU A 235 3.54 2.39 6.20
CA LEU A 235 3.66 1.34 7.21
C LEU A 235 2.59 1.55 8.29
N GLU A 236 1.77 0.53 8.54
CA GLU A 236 0.64 0.57 9.49
C GLU A 236 0.60 -0.70 10.35
N GLY A 237 0.00 -0.60 11.54
CA GLY A 237 -0.13 -1.70 12.49
C GLY A 237 0.86 -1.58 13.64
N PHE A 238 1.44 -2.69 14.07
CA PHE A 238 2.20 -2.77 15.33
C PHE A 238 3.64 -3.26 15.15
N ALA A 239 4.54 -2.69 15.93
CA ALA A 239 5.91 -3.15 16.12
C ALA A 239 6.15 -3.52 17.60
N PRO A 240 6.83 -4.63 17.90
CA PRO A 240 6.90 -5.14 19.27
C PRO A 240 7.74 -4.26 20.21
N THR A 241 8.75 -3.60 19.65
CA THR A 241 9.66 -2.72 20.38
C THR A 241 9.99 -1.51 19.50
N PRO A 242 10.45 -0.38 20.08
CA PRO A 242 10.96 0.75 19.32
C PRO A 242 12.09 0.36 18.35
N ALA A 243 13.01 -0.50 18.79
CA ALA A 243 14.10 -1.00 17.95
C ALA A 243 13.60 -1.83 16.75
N ALA A 244 12.57 -2.65 16.94
CA ALA A 244 11.97 -3.42 15.84
C ALA A 244 11.27 -2.49 14.83
N ARG A 245 10.54 -1.47 15.31
CA ARG A 245 9.94 -0.44 14.45
C ARG A 245 10.98 0.26 13.60
N ASP A 246 12.05 0.73 14.24
CA ASP A 246 13.11 1.47 13.57
C ASP A 246 13.84 0.59 12.54
N ALA A 247 14.02 -0.71 12.83
CA ALA A 247 14.53 -1.68 11.87
C ALA A 247 13.60 -1.87 10.66
N MET A 248 12.29 -1.98 10.86
CA MET A 248 11.30 -2.09 9.77
C MET A 248 11.32 -0.86 8.86
N VAL A 249 11.37 0.35 9.45
CA VAL A 249 11.51 1.60 8.70
C VAL A 249 12.83 1.63 7.92
N ALA A 250 13.93 1.25 8.57
CA ALA A 250 15.25 1.21 7.94
C ALA A 250 15.32 0.21 6.77
N THR A 251 14.65 -0.93 6.85
CA THR A 251 14.56 -1.89 5.73
C THR A 251 13.95 -1.24 4.48
N MET A 252 12.86 -0.49 4.63
CA MET A 252 12.22 0.19 3.50
C MET A 252 13.06 1.35 2.97
N SER A 253 13.59 2.20 3.85
CA SER A 253 14.40 3.35 3.46
C SER A 253 15.75 2.98 2.84
N GLY A 254 16.39 1.88 3.29
CA GLY A 254 17.71 1.45 2.83
C GLY A 254 17.69 0.73 1.49
N GLN A 255 16.61 0.02 1.17
CA GLN A 255 16.47 -0.75 -0.08
C GLN A 255 15.77 0.04 -1.19
N ALA A 256 15.13 1.17 -0.87
CA ALA A 256 14.52 2.09 -1.82
C ALA A 256 15.07 3.53 -1.63
N PRO A 257 16.23 3.86 -2.22
CA PRO A 257 16.82 5.20 -2.13
C PRO A 257 15.84 6.27 -2.65
N GLY A 258 15.44 7.21 -1.80
CA GLY A 258 14.46 8.25 -2.13
C GLY A 258 13.02 7.94 -1.67
N ALA A 259 12.79 6.79 -1.05
CA ALA A 259 11.47 6.43 -0.53
C ALA A 259 10.98 7.40 0.56
N GLN A 260 9.74 7.84 0.41
CA GLN A 260 9.00 8.64 1.38
C GLN A 260 8.19 7.70 2.26
N VAL A 261 8.75 7.35 3.43
CA VAL A 261 8.12 6.42 4.37
C VAL A 261 7.19 7.18 5.32
N ASP A 262 5.88 7.05 5.11
CA ASP A 262 4.83 7.40 6.09
C ASP A 262 4.75 6.27 7.12
N ASN A 263 5.41 6.48 8.26
CA ASN A 263 5.45 5.52 9.36
C ASN A 263 4.33 5.78 10.37
N ARG A 264 3.32 4.92 10.37
CA ARG A 264 2.20 4.92 11.32
C ARG A 264 2.21 3.70 12.24
N LEU A 265 3.36 3.05 12.39
CA LEU A 265 3.52 1.91 13.29
C LEU A 265 3.45 2.36 14.74
N ARG A 266 2.59 1.67 15.50
CA ARG A 266 2.45 1.83 16.95
C ARG A 266 3.26 0.76 17.68
N ILE A 267 3.65 1.02 18.92
CA ILE A 267 4.41 0.04 19.72
C ILE A 267 3.45 -0.76 20.59
N GLY A 268 3.43 -2.09 20.44
CA GLY A 268 2.56 -2.97 21.24
C GLY A 268 3.23 -4.31 21.53
N ALA A 269 3.08 -4.84 22.74
CA ALA A 269 3.59 -6.15 23.11
C ALA A 269 2.72 -7.30 22.56
N GLY A 270 3.15 -8.54 22.79
CA GLY A 270 2.37 -9.73 22.42
C GLY A 270 2.63 -10.26 21.00
N ALA A 271 3.57 -9.69 20.26
CA ALA A 271 3.99 -10.22 18.97
C ALA A 271 4.56 -11.65 19.12
N PRO A 272 4.30 -12.56 18.17
CA PRO A 272 5.02 -13.82 18.08
C PRO A 272 6.54 -13.60 18.06
N GLN A 273 7.32 -14.47 18.69
CA GLN A 273 8.78 -14.28 18.85
C GLN A 273 9.51 -14.09 17.50
N ALA A 274 9.06 -14.79 16.45
CA ALA A 274 9.63 -14.71 15.10
C ALA A 274 9.06 -13.55 14.25
N PHE A 275 8.07 -12.81 14.76
CA PHE A 275 7.37 -11.75 14.01
C PHE A 275 8.31 -10.68 13.43
N PRO A 276 9.31 -10.14 14.16
CA PRO A 276 10.23 -9.15 13.59
C PRO A 276 11.03 -9.69 12.40
N ALA A 277 11.41 -10.98 12.44
CA ALA A 277 12.14 -11.61 11.34
C ALA A 277 11.24 -11.81 10.11
N PHE A 278 9.99 -12.25 10.32
CA PHE A 278 8.99 -12.37 9.26
C PHE A 278 8.69 -11.02 8.60
N ALA A 279 8.49 -9.99 9.41
CA ALA A 279 8.26 -8.62 8.96
C ALA A 279 9.44 -8.10 8.13
N GLY A 280 10.68 -8.26 8.62
CA GLY A 280 11.89 -7.83 7.91
C GLY A 280 12.03 -8.49 6.54
N GLN A 281 11.79 -9.81 6.45
CA GLN A 281 11.87 -10.54 5.18
C GLN A 281 10.83 -10.06 4.17
N ALA A 282 9.58 -9.91 4.61
CA ALA A 282 8.49 -9.48 3.74
C ALA A 282 8.68 -8.02 3.27
N LEU A 283 9.15 -7.13 4.14
CA LEU A 283 9.49 -5.75 3.79
C LEU A 283 10.66 -5.70 2.78
N GLN A 284 11.68 -6.56 2.94
CA GLN A 284 12.78 -6.65 1.99
C GLN A 284 12.31 -7.09 0.59
N ALA A 285 11.37 -8.04 0.51
CA ALA A 285 10.76 -8.43 -0.76
C ALA A 285 9.94 -7.28 -1.37
N LEU A 286 9.13 -6.58 -0.55
CA LEU A 286 8.30 -5.46 -0.99
C LEU A 286 9.15 -4.29 -1.54
N ALA A 287 10.28 -3.99 -0.89
CA ALA A 287 11.15 -2.89 -1.27
C ALA A 287 11.70 -3.01 -2.70
N GLN A 288 11.81 -4.23 -3.24
CA GLN A 288 12.29 -4.48 -4.61
C GLN A 288 11.24 -4.17 -5.69
N LEU A 289 9.95 -4.13 -5.33
CA LEU A 289 8.86 -3.98 -6.30
C LEU A 289 8.62 -2.52 -6.67
N ARG A 290 8.05 -2.27 -7.86
CA ARG A 290 7.60 -0.93 -8.24
C ARG A 290 6.41 -0.50 -7.39
N ARG A 291 5.47 -1.42 -7.21
CA ARG A 291 4.28 -1.28 -6.38
C ARG A 291 4.00 -2.59 -5.67
N GLY A 292 3.40 -2.54 -4.50
CA GLY A 292 2.99 -3.75 -3.82
C GLY A 292 2.33 -3.50 -2.49
N ARG A 293 1.83 -4.58 -1.90
CA ARG A 293 1.22 -4.60 -0.58
C ARG A 293 1.58 -5.91 0.10
N MET A 294 1.82 -5.82 1.40
CA MET A 294 1.86 -6.97 2.29
C MET A 294 0.97 -6.76 3.50
N VAL A 295 0.42 -7.85 4.02
CA VAL A 295 -0.25 -7.90 5.32
C VAL A 295 0.26 -9.15 6.05
N LEU A 296 0.92 -8.94 7.18
CA LEU A 296 1.41 -9.99 8.07
C LEU A 296 0.54 -10.01 9.32
N THR A 297 -0.19 -11.10 9.52
CA THR A 297 -1.04 -11.33 10.70
C THR A 297 -0.48 -12.51 11.49
N GLY A 298 0.15 -12.24 12.63
CA GLY A 298 0.91 -13.24 13.37
C GLY A 298 2.02 -13.87 12.51
N SER A 299 1.82 -15.11 12.07
CA SER A 299 2.75 -15.83 11.17
C SER A 299 2.24 -15.97 9.73
N SER A 300 1.08 -15.42 9.39
CA SER A 300 0.47 -15.54 8.06
C SER A 300 0.69 -14.28 7.23
N LEU A 301 1.34 -14.42 6.08
CA LEU A 301 1.67 -13.37 5.13
C LEU A 301 0.78 -13.44 3.89
N GLN A 302 0.12 -12.33 3.57
CA GLN A 302 -0.44 -12.06 2.24
C GLN A 302 0.45 -11.05 1.53
N PHE A 303 0.84 -11.33 0.29
CA PHE A 303 1.78 -10.52 -0.46
C PHE A 303 1.35 -10.35 -1.92
N SER A 304 1.42 -9.14 -2.44
CA SER A 304 1.14 -8.87 -3.85
C SER A 304 1.94 -7.69 -4.38
N GLY A 305 2.26 -7.68 -5.68
CA GLY A 305 2.82 -6.48 -6.30
C GLY A 305 3.25 -6.60 -7.75
N LEU A 306 3.80 -5.50 -8.25
CA LEU A 306 4.27 -5.30 -9.62
C LEU A 306 5.79 -5.19 -9.62
N ALA A 307 6.46 -6.19 -10.19
CA ALA A 307 7.90 -6.17 -10.42
C ALA A 307 8.25 -5.28 -11.62
N ALA A 308 9.49 -4.78 -11.69
CA ALA A 308 9.93 -4.00 -12.86
C ALA A 308 10.23 -4.90 -14.07
N ASP A 309 10.78 -6.08 -13.82
CA ASP A 309 11.26 -7.06 -14.78
C ASP A 309 11.32 -8.47 -14.16
N GLU A 310 11.61 -9.48 -14.97
CA GLU A 310 11.69 -10.88 -14.55
C GLU A 310 12.74 -11.10 -13.45
N ALA A 311 13.88 -10.40 -13.53
CA ALA A 311 14.95 -10.50 -12.55
C ALA A 311 14.50 -9.99 -11.17
N THR A 312 13.73 -8.91 -11.14
CA THR A 312 13.15 -8.33 -9.92
C THR A 312 12.06 -9.22 -9.35
N LYS A 313 11.19 -9.78 -10.21
CA LYS A 313 10.18 -10.76 -9.80
C LYS A 313 10.85 -11.97 -9.13
N ALA A 314 11.83 -12.58 -9.80
CA ALA A 314 12.53 -13.75 -9.28
C ALA A 314 13.25 -13.48 -7.95
N ARG A 315 13.85 -12.28 -7.78
CA ARG A 315 14.48 -11.89 -6.51
C ARG A 315 13.46 -11.70 -5.38
N ALA A 316 12.31 -11.10 -5.65
CA ALA A 316 11.25 -10.93 -4.66
C ALA A 316 10.65 -12.29 -4.25
N GLU A 317 10.38 -13.19 -5.20
CA GLU A 317 9.91 -14.55 -4.93
C GLU A 317 10.95 -15.37 -4.15
N ALA A 318 12.23 -15.26 -4.52
CA ALA A 318 13.31 -15.92 -3.79
C ALA A 318 13.44 -15.40 -2.36
N ALA A 319 13.26 -14.10 -2.13
CA ALA A 319 13.23 -13.53 -0.79
C ALA A 319 12.05 -14.11 0.02
N LEU A 320 10.84 -14.18 -0.53
CA LEU A 320 9.71 -14.81 0.16
C LEU A 320 9.96 -16.30 0.45
N LYS A 321 10.59 -17.03 -0.47
CA LYS A 321 10.92 -18.45 -0.30
C LYS A 321 12.02 -18.70 0.74
N ALA A 322 12.96 -17.77 0.89
CA ALA A 322 14.02 -17.83 1.89
C ALA A 322 13.56 -17.36 3.28
N ALA A 323 12.25 -17.26 3.52
CA ALA A 323 11.71 -16.82 4.78
C ALA A 323 12.08 -17.75 5.95
N PRO A 324 12.19 -17.20 7.18
CA PRO A 324 12.47 -18.01 8.35
C PRO A 324 11.40 -19.08 8.60
N ASP A 325 11.80 -20.20 9.20
CA ASP A 325 10.88 -21.28 9.56
C ASP A 325 9.69 -20.76 10.37
N GLY A 326 8.48 -21.18 9.98
CA GLY A 326 7.23 -20.80 10.64
C GLY A 326 6.48 -19.63 9.99
N LEU A 327 7.00 -18.97 8.95
CA LEU A 327 6.22 -18.04 8.13
C LEU A 327 5.32 -18.82 7.17
N GLU A 328 4.01 -18.62 7.28
CA GLU A 328 3.02 -19.14 6.33
C GLU A 328 2.73 -18.08 5.26
N ILE A 329 2.95 -18.40 3.99
CA ILE A 329 2.56 -17.53 2.88
C ILE A 329 1.13 -17.91 2.47
N ALA A 330 0.14 -17.20 2.99
CA ALA A 330 -1.28 -17.43 2.68
C ALA A 330 -1.59 -17.11 1.20
N SER A 331 -0.98 -16.07 0.65
CA SER A 331 -1.04 -15.74 -0.77
C SER A 331 0.18 -14.94 -1.22
N SER A 332 0.62 -15.16 -2.47
CA SER A 332 1.70 -14.41 -3.09
C SER A 332 1.43 -14.25 -4.59
N GLU A 333 1.21 -13.02 -5.05
CA GLU A 333 1.02 -12.70 -6.47
C GLU A 333 1.94 -11.55 -6.90
N ILE A 334 2.99 -11.88 -7.67
CA ILE A 334 3.91 -10.90 -8.23
C ILE A 334 3.79 -10.93 -9.75
N VAL A 335 3.29 -9.84 -10.31
CA VAL A 335 3.06 -9.67 -11.75
C VAL A 335 4.13 -8.79 -12.39
N LEU A 336 4.28 -8.92 -13.70
CA LEU A 336 5.12 -8.06 -14.51
C LEU A 336 4.27 -6.99 -15.20
N PRO A 337 4.83 -5.83 -15.57
CA PRO A 337 4.15 -4.89 -16.44
C PRO A 337 3.82 -5.59 -17.76
N GLU A 338 2.58 -5.45 -18.22
CA GLU A 338 2.20 -5.94 -19.55
C GLU A 338 3.07 -5.22 -20.59
N PRO A 339 3.72 -5.93 -21.53
CA PRO A 339 4.51 -5.29 -22.57
C PRO A 339 3.60 -4.38 -23.41
N PRO A 340 4.12 -3.28 -23.99
CA PRO A 340 3.33 -2.45 -24.88
C PRO A 340 2.83 -3.31 -26.05
N TRP A 341 1.55 -3.15 -26.38
CA TRP A 341 0.94 -3.88 -27.48
C TRP A 341 1.68 -3.62 -28.79
N SER A 342 2.00 -4.68 -29.51
CA SER A 342 2.60 -4.63 -30.84
C SER A 342 2.12 -5.77 -31.71
N TRP A 343 2.04 -5.52 -33.01
CA TRP A 343 1.70 -6.51 -34.03
C TRP A 343 2.49 -6.20 -35.30
N GLN A 344 2.91 -7.21 -36.05
CA GLN A 344 3.57 -7.00 -37.34
C GLN A 344 3.13 -8.02 -38.39
N ALA A 345 3.25 -7.61 -39.64
CA ALA A 345 3.18 -8.48 -40.81
C ALA A 345 4.37 -8.22 -41.72
N THR A 346 4.95 -9.28 -42.28
CA THR A 346 6.04 -9.18 -43.26
C THR A 346 5.71 -9.98 -44.51
N THR A 347 6.33 -9.58 -45.62
CA THR A 347 6.24 -10.26 -46.92
C THR A 347 7.64 -10.42 -47.52
N ASP A 348 7.89 -11.58 -48.12
CA ASP A 348 9.06 -11.86 -48.96
C ASP A 348 8.70 -11.84 -50.46
N GLY A 349 7.49 -11.34 -50.78
CA GLY A 349 6.95 -11.31 -52.13
C GLY A 349 6.16 -12.56 -52.53
N ASN A 350 6.26 -13.66 -51.79
CA ASN A 350 5.51 -14.88 -52.07
C ASN A 350 4.51 -15.23 -50.97
N GLY A 351 4.83 -14.91 -49.71
CA GLY A 351 3.98 -15.19 -48.56
C GLY A 351 3.83 -14.03 -47.59
N LEU A 352 3.03 -14.27 -46.55
CA LEU A 352 2.84 -13.36 -45.43
C LEU A 352 3.23 -14.08 -44.12
N ALA A 353 3.99 -13.40 -43.27
CA ALA A 353 4.23 -13.83 -41.90
C ALA A 353 3.60 -12.83 -40.93
N LEU A 354 2.74 -13.32 -40.04
CA LEU A 354 1.99 -12.52 -39.07
C LEU A 354 2.48 -12.84 -37.66
N SER A 355 2.77 -11.84 -36.84
CA SER A 355 3.22 -12.06 -35.45
C SER A 355 2.83 -10.91 -34.52
N GLY A 356 2.90 -11.17 -33.21
CA GLY A 356 2.54 -10.20 -32.17
C GLY A 356 1.13 -10.40 -31.61
N ALA A 357 0.64 -9.39 -30.89
CA ALA A 357 -0.56 -9.46 -30.07
C ALA A 357 -1.83 -9.15 -30.89
N VAL A 358 -2.84 -10.02 -30.79
CA VAL A 358 -4.20 -9.82 -31.33
C VAL A 358 -5.24 -9.70 -30.22
N PRO A 359 -6.40 -9.03 -30.44
CA PRO A 359 -7.42 -8.85 -29.42
C PRO A 359 -7.89 -10.16 -28.77
N ASP A 360 -8.10 -11.19 -29.58
CA ASP A 360 -8.50 -12.52 -29.17
C ASP A 360 -8.07 -13.57 -30.20
N GLU A 361 -8.26 -14.85 -29.87
CA GLU A 361 -7.90 -15.96 -30.75
C GLU A 361 -8.69 -15.96 -32.07
N ALA A 362 -9.96 -15.54 -32.02
CA ALA A 362 -10.81 -15.51 -33.21
C ALA A 362 -10.37 -14.42 -34.19
N ALA A 363 -9.88 -13.27 -33.71
CA ALA A 363 -9.29 -12.21 -34.51
C ALA A 363 -8.02 -12.69 -35.22
N GLY A 364 -7.15 -13.42 -34.51
CA GLY A 364 -5.97 -14.07 -35.12
C GLY A 364 -6.36 -15.00 -36.27
N GLN A 365 -7.32 -15.90 -36.03
CA GLN A 365 -7.81 -16.82 -37.06
C GLN A 365 -8.42 -16.10 -38.28
N ARG A 366 -9.17 -15.01 -38.07
CA ARG A 366 -9.72 -14.19 -39.16
C ARG A 366 -8.63 -13.53 -40.00
N LEU A 367 -7.59 -12.97 -39.36
CA LEU A 367 -6.46 -12.35 -40.05
C LEU A 367 -5.65 -13.38 -40.85
N ALA A 368 -5.35 -14.55 -40.26
CA ALA A 368 -4.67 -15.63 -40.95
C ALA A 368 -5.49 -16.17 -42.14
N ALA A 369 -6.81 -16.32 -42.00
CA ALA A 369 -7.69 -16.72 -43.09
C ALA A 369 -7.75 -15.68 -44.21
N ARG A 370 -7.78 -14.38 -43.88
CA ARG A 370 -7.72 -13.31 -44.89
C ARG A 370 -6.35 -13.30 -45.59
N ALA A 371 -5.24 -13.43 -44.86
CA ALA A 371 -3.91 -13.59 -45.45
C ALA A 371 -3.83 -14.79 -46.41
N ALA A 372 -4.41 -15.93 -46.03
CA ALA A 372 -4.46 -17.12 -46.86
C ALA A 372 -5.26 -16.91 -48.15
N ARG A 373 -6.29 -16.05 -48.14
CA ARG A 373 -6.97 -15.64 -49.37
C ARG A 373 -6.07 -14.80 -50.28
N MET A 374 -5.19 -13.96 -49.73
CA MET A 374 -4.31 -13.08 -50.53
C MET A 374 -3.10 -13.81 -51.16
N VAL A 375 -2.47 -14.73 -50.41
CA VAL A 375 -1.20 -15.38 -50.83
C VAL A 375 -1.27 -16.91 -50.97
N GLY A 376 -2.41 -17.51 -50.65
CA GLY A 376 -2.60 -18.95 -50.60
C GLY A 376 -2.25 -19.54 -49.23
N PRO A 377 -2.96 -20.59 -48.78
CA PRO A 377 -2.80 -21.13 -47.42
C PRO A 377 -1.40 -21.70 -47.13
N GLY A 378 -0.70 -22.21 -48.14
CA GLY A 378 0.67 -22.72 -47.99
C GLY A 378 1.74 -21.63 -47.80
N ASN A 379 1.38 -20.35 -47.99
CA ASN A 379 2.30 -19.22 -47.96
C ASN A 379 2.04 -18.27 -46.78
N VAL A 380 1.27 -18.72 -45.77
CA VAL A 380 1.02 -17.96 -44.54
C VAL A 380 1.78 -18.58 -43.37
N ARG A 381 2.55 -17.77 -42.65
CA ARG A 381 3.16 -18.14 -41.37
C ARG A 381 2.49 -17.36 -40.25
N ASP A 382 1.71 -18.03 -39.42
CA ASP A 382 1.02 -17.41 -38.30
C ASP A 382 1.75 -17.69 -36.99
N ALA A 383 2.22 -16.63 -36.34
CA ALA A 383 2.82 -16.62 -35.01
C ALA A 383 2.13 -15.59 -34.09
N GLN A 384 0.87 -15.26 -34.36
CA GLN A 384 0.06 -14.33 -33.57
C GLN A 384 -0.37 -14.96 -32.23
N LYS A 385 -0.56 -14.14 -31.21
CA LYS A 385 -1.04 -14.58 -29.88
C LYS A 385 -2.05 -13.59 -29.31
N PRO A 386 -3.07 -14.04 -28.56
CA PRO A 386 -3.96 -13.12 -27.84
C PRO A 386 -3.17 -12.21 -26.88
N GLY A 387 -3.50 -10.92 -26.84
CA GLY A 387 -2.87 -9.93 -25.97
C GLY A 387 -3.71 -8.65 -25.84
N LYS A 388 -3.55 -7.93 -24.73
CA LYS A 388 -4.32 -6.71 -24.45
C LYS A 388 -3.66 -5.48 -25.10
N GLY A 389 -4.46 -4.42 -25.30
CA GLY A 389 -3.97 -3.12 -25.75
C GLY A 389 -4.03 -2.87 -27.26
N ALA A 390 -4.68 -3.77 -28.02
CA ALA A 390 -4.98 -3.51 -29.43
C ALA A 390 -5.89 -2.28 -29.57
N PRO A 391 -5.62 -1.37 -30.52
CA PRO A 391 -6.48 -0.21 -30.76
C PRO A 391 -7.83 -0.62 -31.36
N ASP A 392 -8.85 0.18 -31.14
CA ASP A 392 -10.13 0.03 -31.83
C ASP A 392 -9.92 0.07 -33.35
N GLY A 393 -10.62 -0.81 -34.08
CA GLY A 393 -10.46 -0.94 -35.53
C GLY A 393 -9.17 -1.64 -35.99
N PHE A 394 -8.39 -2.24 -35.07
CA PHE A 394 -7.15 -2.95 -35.39
C PHE A 394 -7.30 -3.97 -36.52
N GLU A 395 -8.33 -4.84 -36.51
CA GLU A 395 -8.48 -5.87 -37.53
C GLU A 395 -8.59 -5.29 -38.94
N ALA A 396 -9.37 -4.21 -39.10
CA ALA A 396 -9.51 -3.54 -40.40
C ALA A 396 -8.17 -2.92 -40.86
N ALA A 397 -7.42 -2.30 -39.94
CA ALA A 397 -6.11 -1.75 -40.24
C ALA A 397 -5.08 -2.84 -40.58
N ALA A 398 -5.11 -3.98 -39.89
CA ALA A 398 -4.24 -5.13 -40.16
C ALA A 398 -4.55 -5.75 -41.53
N VAL A 399 -5.84 -5.83 -41.92
CA VAL A 399 -6.23 -6.26 -43.28
C VAL A 399 -5.69 -5.31 -44.33
N ALA A 400 -5.84 -3.99 -44.15
CA ALA A 400 -5.30 -3.00 -45.07
C ALA A 400 -3.76 -3.05 -45.15
N ALA A 401 -3.08 -3.31 -44.04
CA ALA A 401 -1.64 -3.51 -43.99
C ALA A 401 -1.21 -4.75 -44.80
N MET A 402 -1.91 -5.87 -44.65
CA MET A 402 -1.65 -7.08 -45.45
C MET A 402 -1.92 -6.84 -46.95
N GLN A 403 -3.00 -6.13 -47.29
CA GLN A 403 -3.30 -5.74 -48.68
C GLN A 403 -2.22 -4.84 -49.28
N ALA A 404 -1.60 -3.97 -48.47
CA ALA A 404 -0.44 -3.21 -48.89
C ALA A 404 0.78 -4.12 -49.12
N LEU A 405 1.09 -5.01 -48.18
CA LEU A 405 2.25 -5.91 -48.26
C LEU A 405 2.22 -6.85 -49.46
N VAL A 406 1.06 -7.39 -49.86
CA VAL A 406 1.01 -8.30 -51.02
C VAL A 406 1.35 -7.62 -52.36
N ARG A 407 1.30 -6.29 -52.40
CA ARG A 407 1.70 -5.46 -53.55
C ARG A 407 3.19 -5.05 -53.50
N MET A 408 3.92 -5.51 -52.49
CA MET A 408 5.36 -5.28 -52.31
C MET A 408 6.18 -6.51 -52.74
N ALA A 409 7.43 -6.27 -53.13
CA ALA A 409 8.40 -7.32 -53.43
C ALA A 409 9.00 -7.89 -52.15
N ALA A 410 9.28 -7.04 -51.16
CA ALA A 410 9.61 -7.40 -49.80
C ALA A 410 9.20 -6.24 -48.88
N GLY A 411 8.75 -6.52 -47.67
CA GLY A 411 8.33 -5.44 -46.78
C GLY A 411 7.82 -5.87 -45.42
N GLU A 412 7.62 -4.86 -44.58
CA GLU A 412 7.16 -4.99 -43.21
C GLU A 412 6.15 -3.88 -42.91
N VAL A 413 5.05 -4.26 -42.26
CA VAL A 413 4.20 -3.34 -41.51
C VAL A 413 4.29 -3.70 -40.03
N ALA A 414 4.64 -2.74 -39.20
CA ALA A 414 4.66 -2.88 -37.75
C ALA A 414 3.74 -1.87 -37.09
N PHE A 415 2.91 -2.35 -36.17
CA PHE A 415 2.04 -1.59 -35.30
C PHE A 415 2.67 -1.54 -33.91
N SER A 416 2.81 -0.33 -33.38
CA SER A 416 3.27 -0.04 -32.03
C SER A 416 2.41 1.09 -31.45
N SER A 417 2.41 1.30 -30.13
CA SER A 417 1.51 2.25 -29.46
C SER A 417 1.48 3.64 -30.14
N GLY A 418 0.40 3.92 -30.89
CA GLY A 418 0.15 5.18 -31.61
C GLY A 418 0.79 5.32 -33.01
N ALA A 419 1.54 4.32 -33.47
CA ALA A 419 2.28 4.41 -34.72
C ALA A 419 2.24 3.12 -35.55
N VAL A 420 2.10 3.29 -36.85
CA VAL A 420 2.22 2.25 -37.88
C VAL A 420 3.42 2.60 -38.74
N THR A 421 4.31 1.65 -38.97
CA THR A 421 5.44 1.82 -39.89
C THR A 421 5.30 0.87 -41.07
N LEU A 422 5.38 1.39 -42.30
CA LEU A 422 5.44 0.61 -43.54
C LEU A 422 6.82 0.78 -44.16
N LYS A 423 7.56 -0.30 -44.38
CA LYS A 423 8.91 -0.25 -44.96
C LYS A 423 9.11 -1.38 -45.97
N GLY A 424 9.95 -1.15 -46.97
CA GLY A 424 10.39 -2.18 -47.91
C GLY A 424 10.43 -1.70 -49.36
N GLU A 425 10.29 -2.64 -50.29
CA GLU A 425 10.38 -2.43 -51.72
C GLU A 425 9.02 -2.71 -52.38
N ALA A 426 8.48 -1.72 -53.08
CA ALA A 426 7.29 -1.90 -53.90
C ALA A 426 7.58 -2.87 -55.07
N ARG A 427 6.54 -3.48 -55.66
CA ARG A 427 6.67 -4.15 -56.97
C ARG A 427 6.76 -3.12 -58.09
N SER A 428 7.31 -3.52 -59.25
CA SER A 428 7.54 -2.61 -60.38
C SER A 428 6.32 -1.86 -60.89
N MET A 429 5.11 -2.39 -60.64
CA MET A 429 3.84 -1.78 -61.05
C MET A 429 3.07 -1.14 -59.89
N THR A 430 3.68 -1.08 -58.71
CA THR A 430 3.09 -0.53 -57.48
C THR A 430 3.71 0.83 -57.19
N GLU A 431 2.88 1.87 -57.19
CA GLU A 431 3.28 3.21 -56.77
C GLU A 431 3.44 3.27 -55.23
N PRO A 432 4.65 3.55 -54.70
CA PRO A 432 4.90 3.60 -53.26
C PRO A 432 3.98 4.56 -52.50
N ASP A 433 3.72 5.75 -53.06
CA ASP A 433 2.89 6.77 -52.43
C ASP A 433 1.41 6.36 -52.39
N ALA A 434 0.92 5.68 -53.43
CA ALA A 434 -0.44 5.17 -53.46
C ALA A 434 -0.65 4.07 -52.40
N LEU A 435 0.38 3.24 -52.16
CA LEU A 435 0.37 2.23 -51.12
C LEU A 435 0.24 2.86 -49.73
N ALA A 436 1.10 3.84 -49.45
CA ALA A 436 1.10 4.57 -48.18
C ALA A 436 -0.19 5.37 -47.98
N ALA A 437 -0.73 5.99 -49.04
CA ALA A 437 -2.00 6.72 -48.98
C ALA A 437 -3.17 5.79 -48.68
N SER A 438 -3.24 4.63 -49.34
CA SER A 438 -4.30 3.65 -49.13
C SER A 438 -4.28 3.08 -47.71
N LEU A 439 -3.09 2.71 -47.20
CA LEU A 439 -2.94 2.24 -45.82
C LEU A 439 -3.34 3.34 -44.83
N ARG A 440 -2.88 4.58 -45.02
CA ARG A 440 -3.22 5.72 -44.16
C ARG A 440 -4.73 5.99 -44.10
N ALA A 441 -5.42 5.87 -45.22
CA ALA A 441 -6.88 6.05 -45.29
C ALA A 441 -7.65 4.96 -44.52
N ALA A 442 -7.05 3.78 -44.33
CA ALA A 442 -7.64 2.66 -43.62
C ALA A 442 -7.26 2.59 -42.13
N LEU A 443 -6.35 3.46 -41.65
CA LEU A 443 -5.97 3.49 -40.24
C LEU A 443 -7.07 4.17 -39.40
N PRO A 444 -7.39 3.64 -38.20
CA PRO A 444 -8.28 4.30 -37.24
C PRO A 444 -7.70 5.63 -36.74
N GLU A 445 -8.58 6.47 -36.19
CA GLU A 445 -8.17 7.74 -35.58
C GLU A 445 -7.14 7.51 -34.46
N GLY A 446 -6.10 8.35 -34.43
CA GLY A 446 -5.04 8.28 -33.42
C GLY A 446 -3.81 7.43 -33.82
N LEU A 447 -3.84 6.74 -34.96
CA LEU A 447 -2.65 6.08 -35.51
C LEU A 447 -1.96 6.92 -36.59
N SER A 448 -0.66 7.11 -36.44
CA SER A 448 0.18 7.80 -37.44
C SER A 448 0.93 6.80 -38.31
N LEU A 449 0.91 6.99 -39.64
CA LEU A 449 1.68 6.17 -40.58
C LEU A 449 3.01 6.84 -40.94
N ALA A 450 4.12 6.19 -40.59
CA ALA A 450 5.44 6.45 -41.16
C ALA A 450 5.72 5.46 -42.30
N SER A 451 6.03 5.94 -43.49
CA SER A 451 6.30 5.11 -44.67
C SER A 451 7.71 5.35 -45.21
N SER A 452 8.42 4.27 -45.53
CA SER A 452 9.72 4.27 -46.21
C SER A 452 9.73 3.13 -47.23
N VAL A 453 8.93 3.30 -48.29
CA VAL A 453 8.81 2.33 -49.37
C VAL A 453 9.61 2.82 -50.57
N GLU A 454 10.56 2.01 -51.01
CA GLU A 454 11.35 2.28 -52.21
C GLU A 454 10.62 1.75 -53.46
N PRO A 455 10.64 2.50 -54.59
CA PRO A 455 10.12 1.97 -55.84
C PRO A 455 10.97 0.78 -56.29
N ALA A 456 10.34 -0.21 -56.93
CA ALA A 456 11.10 -1.31 -57.49
C ALA A 456 12.11 -0.79 -58.53
N PRO A 457 13.27 -1.44 -58.66
CA PRO A 457 14.14 -1.19 -59.80
C PRO A 457 13.35 -1.37 -61.10
N ALA A 458 13.52 -0.45 -62.06
CA ALA A 458 12.94 -0.60 -63.39
C ALA A 458 13.35 -1.98 -63.94
N ALA A 459 12.35 -2.77 -64.36
CA ALA A 459 12.53 -4.18 -64.67
C ALA A 459 13.67 -4.41 -65.67
N ALA A 460 14.79 -4.96 -65.19
CA ALA A 460 15.93 -5.37 -66.02
C ALA A 460 15.69 -6.73 -66.72
N ALA A 461 14.48 -7.28 -66.64
CA ALA A 461 14.18 -8.63 -67.09
C ALA A 461 13.72 -8.61 -68.56
N GLY A 462 14.52 -9.24 -69.43
CA GLY A 462 14.20 -9.38 -70.85
C GLY A 462 12.89 -10.14 -71.14
N PRO A 463 12.44 -10.11 -72.41
CA PRO A 463 11.19 -10.72 -72.82
C PRO A 463 11.16 -12.22 -72.56
N LEU A 464 10.00 -12.71 -72.14
CA LEU A 464 9.71 -14.13 -71.94
C LEU A 464 9.16 -14.73 -73.24
N GLN A 465 9.49 -16.00 -73.48
CA GLN A 465 8.87 -16.80 -74.54
C GLN A 465 7.46 -17.24 -74.11
N ALA A 466 6.64 -17.63 -75.09
CA ALA A 466 5.23 -17.98 -74.87
C ALA A 466 5.05 -19.09 -73.81
N GLU A 467 5.88 -20.14 -73.84
CA GLU A 467 5.81 -21.23 -72.85
C GLU A 467 6.16 -20.76 -71.45
N ALA A 468 7.18 -19.90 -71.32
CA ALA A 468 7.58 -19.34 -70.03
C ALA A 468 6.52 -18.36 -69.49
N CYS A 469 5.82 -17.65 -70.38
CA CYS A 469 4.66 -16.84 -70.03
C CYS A 469 3.52 -17.68 -69.46
N GLN A 470 3.15 -18.76 -70.16
CA GLN A 470 2.08 -19.65 -69.70
C GLN A 470 2.44 -20.27 -68.34
N GLN A 471 3.65 -20.80 -68.21
CA GLN A 471 4.14 -21.36 -66.94
C GLN A 471 4.15 -20.32 -65.81
N GLY A 472 4.47 -19.06 -66.11
CA GLY A 472 4.45 -17.97 -65.14
C GLY A 472 3.04 -17.68 -64.62
N PHE A 473 2.04 -17.63 -65.51
CA PHE A 473 0.64 -17.46 -65.10
C PHE A 473 0.14 -18.66 -64.29
N ASP A 474 0.41 -19.88 -64.77
CA ASP A 474 0.00 -21.11 -64.11
C ASP A 474 0.62 -21.23 -62.71
N ALA A 475 1.89 -20.83 -62.55
CA ALA A 475 2.56 -20.83 -61.25
C ALA A 475 1.93 -19.85 -60.25
N ILE A 476 1.50 -18.67 -60.72
CA ILE A 476 0.84 -17.68 -59.86
C ILE A 476 -0.56 -18.16 -59.46
N LEU A 477 -1.30 -18.80 -60.37
CA LEU A 477 -2.68 -19.25 -60.18
C LEU A 477 -2.79 -20.64 -59.54
N GLY A 478 -1.72 -21.46 -59.57
CA GLY A 478 -1.71 -22.89 -59.21
C GLY A 478 -2.05 -23.27 -57.76
N GLY A 479 -2.44 -22.31 -56.93
CA GLY A 479 -3.00 -22.51 -55.59
C GLY A 479 -3.78 -21.29 -55.08
N ASN A 480 -4.12 -20.39 -56.00
CA ASN A 480 -4.51 -19.02 -55.73
C ASN A 480 -5.74 -18.66 -56.57
N ARG A 481 -6.56 -17.71 -56.09
CA ARG A 481 -7.76 -17.27 -56.80
C ARG A 481 -7.82 -15.76 -56.88
N ILE A 482 -8.33 -15.28 -58.01
CA ILE A 482 -8.80 -13.91 -58.13
C ILE A 482 -10.22 -13.85 -57.56
N TYR A 483 -10.38 -13.05 -56.51
CA TYR A 483 -11.65 -12.84 -55.83
C TYR A 483 -12.33 -11.56 -56.31
N PHE A 484 -13.65 -11.60 -56.30
CA PHE A 484 -14.53 -10.49 -56.67
C PHE A 484 -15.52 -10.23 -55.54
N ASP A 485 -16.01 -8.99 -55.42
CA ASP A 485 -17.06 -8.66 -54.46
C ASP A 485 -18.33 -9.46 -54.79
N THR A 486 -19.06 -9.85 -53.75
CA THR A 486 -20.20 -10.76 -53.84
C THR A 486 -21.20 -10.31 -54.91
N GLY A 487 -21.51 -11.20 -55.87
CA GLY A 487 -22.45 -10.93 -56.94
C GLY A 487 -22.00 -9.91 -58.00
N SER A 488 -20.71 -9.53 -58.01
CA SER A 488 -20.19 -8.50 -58.92
C SER A 488 -18.95 -8.96 -59.71
N ALA A 489 -18.52 -8.10 -60.64
CA ALA A 489 -17.24 -8.16 -61.32
C ALA A 489 -16.19 -7.20 -60.72
N SER A 490 -16.49 -6.52 -59.62
CA SER A 490 -15.53 -5.69 -58.88
C SER A 490 -14.47 -6.58 -58.24
N LEU A 491 -13.18 -6.30 -58.44
CA LEU A 491 -12.09 -7.05 -57.84
C LEU A 491 -12.00 -6.78 -56.33
N ASP A 492 -12.00 -7.84 -55.52
CA ASP A 492 -11.72 -7.75 -54.08
C ASP A 492 -10.28 -7.24 -53.91
N ALA A 493 -10.09 -6.29 -52.98
CA ALA A 493 -8.78 -5.70 -52.70
C ALA A 493 -7.70 -6.76 -52.34
N ASP A 494 -8.10 -7.91 -51.81
CA ASP A 494 -7.20 -9.05 -51.55
C ASP A 494 -6.54 -9.63 -52.80
N SER A 495 -7.16 -9.43 -53.97
CA SER A 495 -6.67 -9.95 -55.25
C SER A 495 -5.60 -9.04 -55.87
N LEU A 496 -5.45 -7.80 -55.40
CA LEU A 496 -4.61 -6.80 -56.07
C LEU A 496 -3.13 -7.21 -56.12
N GLY A 497 -2.60 -7.80 -55.05
CA GLY A 497 -1.22 -8.33 -55.06
C GLY A 497 -1.03 -9.46 -56.09
N MET A 498 -2.07 -10.26 -56.35
CA MET A 498 -2.05 -11.28 -57.39
C MET A 498 -2.09 -10.65 -58.78
N ILE A 499 -2.94 -9.64 -58.99
CA ILE A 499 -2.97 -8.87 -60.25
C ILE A 499 -1.60 -8.26 -60.55
N ASP A 500 -0.94 -7.66 -59.55
CA ASP A 500 0.40 -7.08 -59.73
C ASP A 500 1.44 -8.14 -60.13
N ARG A 501 1.35 -9.36 -59.58
CA ARG A 501 2.21 -10.49 -59.99
C ARG A 501 1.91 -10.92 -61.42
N LEU A 502 0.64 -11.06 -61.79
CA LEU A 502 0.22 -11.42 -63.14
C LEU A 502 0.65 -10.35 -64.17
N ALA A 503 0.54 -9.07 -63.83
CA ALA A 503 1.01 -7.96 -64.66
C ALA A 503 2.53 -8.04 -64.89
N GLY A 504 3.30 -8.37 -63.85
CA GLY A 504 4.75 -8.56 -63.96
C GLY A 504 5.15 -9.65 -64.97
N VAL A 505 4.38 -10.75 -65.06
CA VAL A 505 4.55 -11.76 -66.11
C VAL A 505 4.10 -11.20 -67.46
N ALA A 506 2.89 -10.66 -67.53
CA ALA A 506 2.29 -10.17 -68.77
C ALA A 506 3.15 -9.11 -69.48
N ILE A 507 3.75 -8.16 -68.75
CA ILE A 507 4.66 -7.13 -69.31
C ILE A 507 5.84 -7.75 -70.05
N ARG A 508 6.37 -8.87 -69.54
CA ARG A 508 7.51 -9.56 -70.16
C ARG A 508 7.11 -10.41 -71.36
N CYS A 509 5.84 -10.72 -71.54
CA CYS A 509 5.30 -11.53 -72.65
C CYS A 509 5.12 -10.74 -73.95
N THR A 510 6.14 -10.00 -74.38
CA THR A 510 6.02 -8.91 -75.35
C THR A 510 5.50 -9.33 -76.74
N THR A 511 5.72 -10.58 -77.14
CA THR A 511 5.35 -11.10 -78.48
C THR A 511 4.12 -12.02 -78.46
N SER A 512 3.47 -12.19 -77.31
CA SER A 512 2.33 -13.10 -77.15
C SER A 512 1.03 -12.35 -76.91
N ALA A 513 -0.06 -12.82 -77.52
CA ALA A 513 -1.41 -12.42 -77.15
C ALA A 513 -1.87 -13.24 -75.94
N ILE A 514 -2.63 -12.61 -75.05
CA ILE A 514 -3.08 -13.17 -73.78
C ILE A 514 -4.60 -13.13 -73.75
N GLU A 515 -5.24 -14.29 -73.70
CA GLU A 515 -6.66 -14.40 -73.39
C GLU A 515 -6.84 -14.54 -71.88
N VAL A 516 -7.66 -13.67 -71.29
CA VAL A 516 -8.13 -13.78 -69.90
C VAL A 516 -9.51 -14.41 -69.96
N ALA A 517 -9.59 -15.68 -69.55
CA ALA A 517 -10.79 -16.51 -69.65
C ALA A 517 -11.51 -16.58 -68.29
N GLY A 518 -12.77 -16.12 -68.25
CA GLY A 518 -13.62 -16.17 -67.06
C GLY A 518 -14.56 -17.36 -67.08
N HIS A 519 -14.72 -18.02 -65.93
CA HIS A 519 -15.58 -19.19 -65.76
C HIS A 519 -16.47 -19.09 -64.51
N THR A 520 -17.66 -19.67 -64.58
CA THR A 520 -18.60 -19.84 -63.45
C THR A 520 -18.83 -21.32 -63.16
N ASP A 521 -19.51 -21.62 -62.05
CA ASP A 521 -20.15 -22.93 -61.84
C ASP A 521 -21.53 -22.94 -62.52
N SER A 522 -22.22 -24.08 -62.41
CA SER A 522 -23.57 -24.28 -62.97
C SER A 522 -24.72 -23.70 -62.13
N ASP A 523 -24.40 -22.92 -61.09
CA ASP A 523 -25.43 -22.29 -60.26
C ASP A 523 -25.87 -20.98 -60.91
N GLY A 524 -27.18 -20.82 -61.10
CA GLY A 524 -27.76 -19.59 -61.67
C GLY A 524 -28.31 -19.80 -63.08
N ASP A 525 -28.49 -18.68 -63.80
CA ASP A 525 -28.95 -18.67 -65.18
C ASP A 525 -27.76 -18.60 -66.13
N ASP A 526 -27.74 -19.43 -67.18
CA ASP A 526 -26.64 -19.54 -68.14
C ASP A 526 -26.24 -18.19 -68.76
N GLN A 527 -27.22 -17.33 -69.09
CA GLN A 527 -26.96 -16.03 -69.70
C GLN A 527 -26.35 -15.06 -68.69
N GLN A 528 -26.82 -15.09 -67.43
CA GLN A 528 -26.22 -14.32 -66.34
C GLN A 528 -24.80 -14.80 -66.01
N ASN A 529 -24.59 -16.11 -66.01
CA ASN A 529 -23.29 -16.74 -65.79
C ASN A 529 -22.29 -16.36 -66.89
N MET A 530 -22.72 -16.37 -68.15
CA MET A 530 -21.93 -15.90 -69.27
C MET A 530 -21.54 -14.43 -69.10
N ALA A 531 -22.51 -13.55 -68.90
CA ALA A 531 -22.28 -12.11 -68.73
C ALA A 531 -21.37 -11.80 -67.52
N LEU A 532 -21.57 -12.48 -66.40
CA LEU A 532 -20.74 -12.31 -65.20
C LEU A 532 -19.30 -12.79 -65.43
N SER A 533 -19.12 -13.92 -66.11
CA SER A 533 -17.79 -14.45 -66.43
C SER A 533 -17.01 -13.50 -67.35
N GLU A 534 -17.67 -12.93 -68.36
CA GLU A 534 -17.08 -11.97 -69.29
C GLU A 534 -16.74 -10.65 -68.58
N ALA A 535 -17.66 -10.13 -67.76
CA ALA A 535 -17.44 -8.92 -66.98
C ALA A 535 -16.26 -9.08 -66.00
N ARG A 536 -16.12 -10.25 -65.36
CA ARG A 536 -14.99 -10.56 -64.48
C ARG A 536 -13.67 -10.65 -65.22
N ALA A 537 -13.65 -11.30 -66.38
CA ALA A 537 -12.46 -11.31 -67.24
C ALA A 537 -12.08 -9.88 -67.69
N GLY A 538 -13.08 -9.06 -68.05
CA GLY A 538 -12.89 -7.65 -68.38
C GLY A 538 -12.28 -6.85 -67.23
N ALA A 539 -12.79 -7.00 -66.02
CA ALA A 539 -12.26 -6.33 -64.83
C ALA A 539 -10.80 -6.70 -64.53
N VAL A 540 -10.41 -7.96 -64.76
CA VAL A 540 -9.01 -8.40 -64.66
C VAL A 540 -8.15 -7.73 -65.73
N VAL A 541 -8.60 -7.70 -67.00
CA VAL A 541 -7.90 -7.00 -68.08
C VAL A 541 -7.72 -5.52 -67.75
N GLU A 542 -8.76 -4.82 -67.30
CA GLU A 542 -8.69 -3.41 -66.89
C GLU A 542 -7.69 -3.18 -65.76
N ALA A 543 -7.63 -4.09 -64.78
CA ALA A 543 -6.67 -4.01 -63.70
C ALA A 543 -5.22 -4.22 -64.19
N LEU A 544 -5.00 -5.15 -65.12
CA LEU A 544 -3.69 -5.36 -65.76
C LEU A 544 -3.27 -4.16 -66.60
N VAL A 545 -4.21 -3.51 -67.31
CA VAL A 545 -3.94 -2.26 -68.06
C VAL A 545 -3.53 -1.13 -67.11
N ARG A 546 -4.22 -0.95 -65.98
CA ARG A 546 -3.81 0.01 -64.95
C ARG A 546 -2.44 -0.31 -64.36
N ALA A 547 -2.10 -1.59 -64.28
CA ALA A 547 -0.77 -2.07 -63.94
C ALA A 547 0.20 -2.08 -65.13
N GLY A 548 -0.08 -1.33 -66.21
CA GLY A 548 0.81 -1.04 -67.33
C GLY A 548 0.95 -2.12 -68.42
N VAL A 549 0.11 -3.15 -68.42
CA VAL A 549 0.05 -4.12 -69.53
C VAL A 549 -0.69 -3.49 -70.73
N PRO A 550 -0.12 -3.43 -71.95
CA PRO A 550 -0.82 -2.90 -73.12
C PRO A 550 -2.13 -3.64 -73.41
N ALA A 551 -3.23 -2.89 -73.50
CA ALA A 551 -4.57 -3.44 -73.76
C ALA A 551 -4.65 -4.23 -75.07
N SER A 552 -3.90 -3.83 -76.10
CA SER A 552 -3.87 -4.50 -77.41
C SER A 552 -3.39 -5.95 -77.37
N ARG A 553 -2.72 -6.37 -76.29
CA ARG A 553 -2.23 -7.74 -76.11
C ARG A 553 -3.20 -8.64 -75.36
N MET A 554 -4.32 -8.10 -74.87
CA MET A 554 -5.22 -8.81 -73.99
C MET A 554 -6.62 -8.89 -74.58
N THR A 555 -7.25 -10.05 -74.48
CA THR A 555 -8.67 -10.24 -74.80
C THR A 555 -9.36 -10.84 -73.59
N ALA A 556 -10.46 -10.25 -73.14
CA ALA A 556 -11.32 -10.84 -72.12
C ALA A 556 -12.37 -11.73 -72.78
N VAL A 557 -12.52 -12.97 -72.31
CA VAL A 557 -13.52 -13.92 -72.84
C VAL A 557 -14.26 -14.56 -71.67
N GLY A 558 -15.59 -14.45 -71.69
CA GLY A 558 -16.46 -15.20 -70.77
C GLY A 558 -16.81 -16.57 -71.35
N TYR A 559 -16.72 -17.61 -70.54
CA TYR A 559 -17.15 -18.96 -70.89
C TYR A 559 -18.35 -19.45 -70.07
N GLY A 560 -18.82 -18.67 -69.09
CA GLY A 560 -19.83 -19.11 -68.14
C GLY A 560 -19.48 -20.48 -67.56
N GLU A 561 -20.44 -21.40 -67.57
CA GLU A 561 -20.31 -22.78 -67.09
C GLU A 561 -19.91 -23.79 -68.18
N THR A 562 -19.68 -23.36 -69.43
CA THR A 562 -19.54 -24.28 -70.58
C THR A 562 -18.20 -25.01 -70.64
N ALA A 563 -17.25 -24.67 -69.77
CA ALA A 563 -15.89 -25.23 -69.73
C ALA A 563 -15.45 -25.57 -68.28
N PRO A 564 -16.10 -26.55 -67.63
CA PRO A 564 -15.78 -26.96 -66.26
C PRO A 564 -14.46 -27.73 -66.19
N VAL A 565 -13.68 -27.51 -65.14
CA VAL A 565 -12.43 -28.24 -64.82
C VAL A 565 -12.63 -29.34 -63.77
N ALA A 566 -13.82 -29.38 -63.17
CA ALA A 566 -14.27 -30.40 -62.25
C ALA A 566 -15.79 -30.61 -62.40
N PRO A 567 -16.34 -31.77 -61.98
CA PRO A 567 -17.79 -31.97 -61.98
C PRO A 567 -18.50 -30.94 -61.08
N ASP A 568 -19.55 -30.26 -61.53
CA ASP A 568 -20.28 -29.25 -60.73
C ASP A 568 -21.21 -29.82 -59.63
N ASP A 569 -20.77 -30.84 -58.91
CA ASP A 569 -21.57 -31.62 -57.97
C ASP A 569 -21.38 -31.23 -56.49
N THR A 570 -20.18 -30.79 -56.14
CA THR A 570 -19.77 -30.49 -54.77
C THR A 570 -19.37 -29.01 -54.64
N PRO A 571 -19.52 -28.39 -53.44
CA PRO A 571 -19.06 -27.02 -53.20
C PRO A 571 -17.59 -26.80 -53.57
N GLU A 572 -16.74 -27.81 -53.32
CA GLU A 572 -15.33 -27.79 -53.65
C GLU A 572 -15.09 -27.76 -55.16
N ASN A 573 -15.77 -28.61 -55.92
CA ASN A 573 -15.63 -28.63 -57.38
C ASN A 573 -16.25 -27.39 -58.05
N LYS A 574 -17.41 -26.94 -57.58
CA LYS A 574 -18.02 -25.67 -58.02
C LYS A 574 -17.09 -24.49 -57.80
N ALA A 575 -16.43 -24.45 -56.65
CA ALA A 575 -15.40 -23.45 -56.42
C ALA A 575 -14.29 -23.55 -57.47
N ARG A 576 -13.81 -24.76 -57.82
CA ARG A 576 -12.77 -24.95 -58.86
C ARG A 576 -13.21 -24.42 -60.22
N ASN A 577 -14.49 -24.49 -60.56
CA ASN A 577 -15.04 -23.99 -61.82
C ASN A 577 -15.16 -22.45 -61.84
N ARG A 578 -15.45 -21.81 -60.70
CA ARG A 578 -15.39 -20.34 -60.53
C ARG A 578 -13.94 -19.83 -60.52
N ARG A 579 -13.38 -19.56 -61.70
CA ARG A 579 -11.96 -19.20 -61.86
C ARG A 579 -11.71 -18.22 -63.00
N ILE A 580 -10.51 -17.66 -63.00
CA ILE A 580 -9.91 -16.92 -64.12
C ILE A 580 -8.72 -17.74 -64.61
N GLU A 581 -8.64 -17.97 -65.91
CA GLU A 581 -7.49 -18.57 -66.58
C GLU A 581 -6.80 -17.55 -67.48
N PHE A 582 -5.50 -17.74 -67.70
CA PHE A 582 -4.73 -16.99 -68.67
C PHE A 582 -4.26 -17.97 -69.73
N ARG A 583 -4.54 -17.68 -71.00
CA ARG A 583 -4.07 -18.49 -72.13
C ARG A 583 -3.16 -17.65 -73.01
N VAL A 584 -1.95 -18.12 -73.20
CA VAL A 584 -0.98 -17.50 -74.08
C VAL A 584 -1.18 -18.07 -75.48
N THR A 585 -1.74 -17.27 -76.38
CA THR A 585 -1.95 -17.64 -77.79
C THR A 585 -0.77 -17.11 -78.61
N GLY A 586 -0.05 -18.02 -79.29
CA GLY A 586 1.18 -17.70 -80.01
C GLY A 586 0.99 -16.69 -81.16
N GLN A 587 1.93 -15.73 -81.21
CA GLN A 587 2.19 -14.63 -82.17
C GLN A 587 1.02 -14.03 -82.97
N GLN A 588 0.77 -12.74 -82.75
CA GLN A 588 0.27 -11.87 -83.82
C GLN A 588 1.38 -11.72 -84.86
N GLU A 589 1.16 -12.22 -86.07
CA GLU A 589 1.98 -11.85 -87.23
C GLU A 589 1.70 -10.37 -87.55
N GLU A 590 2.75 -9.56 -87.60
CA GLU A 590 2.70 -8.13 -87.96
C GLU A 590 2.12 -7.88 -89.37
#